data_AF-A0AAD8BFF6-F1
#
_entry.id   AF-A0AAD8BFF6-F1
#
_cell.length_a   1.000
_cell.length_b   1.000
_cell.length_c   1.000
_cell.angle_alpha   90.00
_cell.angle_beta   90.00
_cell.angle_gamma   90.00
#
_symmetry.space_group_name_H-M   'P 1'
#
loop_
_entity.id
_entity.type
_entity.pdbx_description
1 polymer ?
#
loop_
_entity_poly.entity_id
_entity_poly.type
_entity_poly.pdbx_seq_one_letter_code
_entity_poly.pdbx_strand_id
1 'polypeptide(L)'
;MGLQPLEFADCLTDSPYFRTKLAEHEKELERTSKFIKTLIHHGREVYNAAKQFSKAQKALAKDLMEFKFECIGNQLTDDEIFI
;
A
#
# COMPACT_ATOMS: atom_id res chain seq x y z
N MET A 1 -24.24 -12.14 -5.90
CA MET A 1 -25.25 -11.92 -6.96
C MET A 1 -25.16 -10.46 -7.36
N GLY A 2 -25.06 -10.16 -8.65
CA GLY A 2 -24.91 -8.78 -9.17
C GLY A 2 -26.25 -8.06 -9.32
N LEU A 3 -26.19 -6.74 -9.51
CA LEU A 3 -27.37 -5.95 -9.85
C LEU A 3 -27.91 -6.37 -11.22
N GLN A 4 -29.24 -6.40 -11.36
CA GLN A 4 -29.89 -6.68 -12.64
C GLN A 4 -29.68 -5.49 -13.60
N PRO A 5 -29.60 -5.74 -14.91
CA PRO A 5 -29.46 -4.67 -15.89
C PRO A 5 -30.63 -3.68 -15.85
N LEU A 6 -30.34 -2.42 -16.15
CA LEU A 6 -31.33 -1.37 -16.33
C LEU A 6 -31.65 -1.27 -17.83
N GLU A 7 -32.92 -1.45 -18.20
CA GLU A 7 -33.37 -1.33 -19.58
C GLU A 7 -33.79 0.11 -19.88
N PHE A 8 -33.37 0.63 -21.04
CA PHE A 8 -33.74 2.00 -21.43
C PHE A 8 -35.25 2.16 -21.67
N ALA A 9 -35.94 1.10 -22.10
CA ALA A 9 -37.38 1.13 -22.30
C ALA A 9 -38.15 1.34 -20.99
N ASP A 10 -37.66 0.78 -19.87
CA ASP A 10 -38.31 0.87 -18.56
C ASP A 10 -38.31 2.32 -18.03
N CYS A 11 -37.34 3.13 -18.45
CA CYS A 11 -37.25 4.55 -18.12
C CYS A 11 -38.49 5.35 -18.58
N LEU A 12 -39.10 4.96 -19.71
CA LEU A 12 -40.28 5.65 -20.24
C LEU A 12 -41.52 5.45 -19.35
N THR A 13 -41.64 4.28 -18.74
CA THR A 13 -42.78 3.94 -17.85
C THR A 13 -42.59 4.43 -16.43
N ASP A 14 -41.34 4.73 -16.05
CA ASP A 14 -40.94 5.17 -14.72
C ASP A 14 -41.57 4.37 -13.58
N SER A 15 -41.64 3.05 -13.75
CA SER A 15 -42.33 2.19 -12.79
C SER A 15 -41.66 2.23 -11.41
N PRO A 16 -42.41 2.03 -10.31
CA PRO A 16 -41.82 1.92 -8.98
C PRO A 16 -40.71 0.86 -8.89
N TYR A 17 -40.87 -0.23 -9.63
CA TYR A 17 -39.87 -1.29 -9.73
C TYR A 17 -38.57 -0.83 -10.40
N PHE A 18 -38.67 -0.08 -11.50
CA PHE A 18 -37.50 0.52 -12.16
C PHE A 18 -36.78 1.51 -11.24
N ARG A 19 -37.53 2.35 -10.52
CA ARG A 19 -36.99 3.28 -9.52
C ARG A 19 -36.23 2.58 -8.39
N THR A 20 -36.74 1.45 -7.90
CA THR A 20 -36.03 0.64 -6.89
C THR A 20 -34.71 0.11 -7.43
N LYS A 21 -34.71 -0.49 -8.64
CA LYS A 21 -33.47 -0.94 -9.28
C LYS A 21 -32.47 0.20 -9.45
N LEU A 22 -32.92 1.35 -9.94
CA LEU A 22 -32.06 2.52 -10.14
C LEU A 22 -31.41 2.96 -8.82
N ALA A 23 -32.18 3.04 -7.74
CA ALA A 23 -31.67 3.38 -6.41
C ALA A 23 -30.65 2.36 -5.89
N GLU A 24 -30.81 1.07 -6.18
CA GLU A 24 -29.82 0.04 -5.84
C GLU A 24 -28.50 0.25 -6.60
N HIS A 25 -28.57 0.59 -7.90
CA HIS A 25 -27.40 0.95 -8.70
C HIS A 25 -26.69 2.20 -8.19
N GLU A 26 -27.43 3.25 -7.87
CA GLU A 26 -26.87 4.47 -7.28
C GLU A 26 -26.17 4.20 -5.94
N LYS A 27 -26.78 3.36 -5.09
CA LYS A 27 -26.20 2.96 -3.81
C LYS A 27 -24.89 2.18 -3.98
N GLU A 28 -24.85 1.22 -4.89
CA GLU A 28 -23.64 0.45 -5.16
C GLU A 28 -22.55 1.32 -5.83
N LEU A 29 -22.92 2.28 -6.69
CA LEU A 29 -22.00 3.26 -7.25
C LEU A 29 -21.34 4.11 -6.16
N GLU A 30 -22.14 4.64 -5.22
CA GLU A 30 -21.64 5.45 -4.10
C GLU A 30 -20.73 4.63 -3.17
N ARG A 31 -21.13 3.39 -2.86
CA ARG A 31 -20.32 2.45 -2.09
C ARG A 31 -18.98 2.16 -2.77
N THR A 32 -19.01 1.89 -4.08
CA THR A 32 -17.81 1.58 -4.88
C THR A 32 -16.88 2.78 -4.94
N SER A 33 -17.42 3.99 -5.15
CA SER A 33 -16.65 5.24 -5.16
C SER A 33 -15.92 5.47 -3.84
N LYS A 34 -16.61 5.29 -2.70
CA LYS A 34 -16.00 5.35 -1.37
C LYS A 34 -14.89 4.30 -1.21
N PHE A 35 -15.17 3.06 -1.61
CA PHE A 35 -14.20 1.98 -1.49
C PHE A 35 -12.94 2.22 -2.33
N ILE A 36 -13.08 2.74 -3.56
CA ILE A 36 -11.94 3.11 -4.41
C ILE A 36 -11.07 4.18 -3.73
N LYS A 37 -11.68 5.20 -3.12
CA LYS A 37 -10.93 6.24 -2.37
C LYS A 37 -10.15 5.64 -1.20
N THR A 38 -10.75 4.70 -0.46
CA THR A 38 -10.08 3.97 0.61
C THR A 38 -8.93 3.12 0.10
N LEU A 39 -9.10 2.40 -1.02
CA LEU A 39 -8.01 1.64 -1.64
C LEU A 39 -6.84 2.52 -2.07
N ILE A 40 -7.13 3.68 -2.66
CA ILE A 40 -6.10 4.66 -3.03
C ILE A 40 -5.35 5.15 -1.77
N HIS A 41 -6.06 5.41 -0.68
CA HIS A 41 -5.45 5.82 0.58
C HIS A 41 -4.50 4.74 1.12
N HIS A 42 -4.98 3.51 1.29
CA HIS A 42 -4.16 2.40 1.77
C HIS A 42 -2.96 2.14 0.85
N GLY A 43 -3.14 2.22 -0.47
CA GLY A 43 -2.05 2.07 -1.44
C GLY A 43 -0.95 3.12 -1.26
N ARG A 44 -1.31 4.39 -0.97
CA ARG A 44 -0.34 5.44 -0.66
C ARG A 44 0.39 5.18 0.65
N GLU A 45 -0.29 4.68 1.68
CA GLU A 45 0.34 4.32 2.95
C GLU A 45 1.39 3.22 2.78
N VAL A 46 1.04 2.15 2.05
CA VAL A 46 1.97 1.06 1.74
C VAL A 46 3.18 1.57 0.96
N TYR A 47 2.96 2.41 -0.06
CA TYR A 47 4.06 3.01 -0.82
C TYR A 47 5.00 3.84 0.07
N ASN A 48 4.43 4.67 0.96
CA ASN A 48 5.22 5.49 1.87
C ASN A 48 6.01 4.63 2.86
N ALA A 49 5.41 3.58 3.42
CA ALA A 49 6.09 2.64 4.31
C ALA A 49 7.27 1.95 3.58
N ALA A 50 7.05 1.45 2.37
CA ALA A 50 8.10 0.84 1.55
C ALA A 50 9.24 1.82 1.25
N LYS A 51 8.92 3.09 0.96
CA LYS A 51 9.91 4.15 0.76
C LYS A 51 10.76 4.40 2.02
N GLN A 52 10.14 4.44 3.20
CA GLN A 52 10.88 4.61 4.45
C GLN A 52 11.73 3.39 4.79
N PHE A 53 11.20 2.19 4.58
CA PHE A 53 11.95 0.95 4.73
C PHE A 53 13.20 0.93 3.85
N SER A 54 13.07 1.29 2.57
CA SER A 54 14.22 1.37 1.65
C SER A 54 15.28 2.37 2.12
N LYS A 55 14.87 3.52 2.70
CA LYS A 55 15.82 4.48 3.28
C LYS A 55 16.54 3.90 4.50
N ALA A 56 15.81 3.28 5.43
CA ALA A 56 16.39 2.67 6.61
C ALA A 56 17.38 1.56 6.25
N GLN A 57 17.03 0.72 5.26
CA GLN A 57 17.91 -0.32 4.74
C GLN A 57 19.22 0.25 4.17
N LYS A 58 19.13 1.33 3.38
CA LYS A 58 20.32 2.01 2.83
C LYS A 58 21.19 2.62 3.92
N ALA A 59 20.58 3.24 4.94
CA ALA A 59 21.30 3.79 6.08
C ALA A 59 22.06 2.69 6.83
N LEU A 60 21.38 1.60 7.18
CA LEU A 60 22.00 0.45 7.83
C LEU A 60 23.16 -0.13 7.01
N ALA A 61 22.97 -0.31 5.70
CA ALA A 61 24.04 -0.80 4.83
C ALA A 61 25.25 0.15 4.81
N LYS A 62 25.02 1.47 4.79
CA LYS A 62 26.07 2.48 4.88
C LYS A 62 26.82 2.36 6.21
N ASP A 63 26.09 2.32 7.32
CA ASP A 63 26.69 2.24 8.66
C ASP A 63 27.52 0.96 8.80
N LEU A 64 27.06 -0.17 8.27
CA LEU A 64 27.82 -1.43 8.25
C LEU A 64 29.09 -1.36 7.39
N MET A 65 29.07 -0.62 6.27
CA MET A 65 30.26 -0.41 5.44
C MET A 65 31.28 0.53 6.10
N GLU A 66 30.80 1.54 6.82
CA GLU A 66 31.64 2.51 7.54
C GLU A 66 32.08 2.00 8.92
N PHE A 67 31.42 0.96 9.43
CA PHE A 67 31.73 0.36 10.71
C PHE A 67 33.15 -0.21 10.71
N LYS A 68 34.00 0.39 11.56
CA LYS A 68 35.34 -0.08 11.86
C LYS A 68 35.44 -0.24 13.37
N PHE A 69 35.92 -1.40 13.82
CA PHE A 69 36.37 -1.54 15.19
C PHE A 69 37.69 -0.78 15.33
N GLU A 70 37.73 0.24 16.19
CA GLU A 70 39.00 0.66 16.78
C GLU A 70 39.40 -0.43 17.78
N CYS A 71 40.39 -1.26 17.42
CA CYS A 71 40.99 -2.17 18.38
C CYS A 71 41.67 -1.33 19.47
N ILE A 72 41.26 -1.51 20.72
CA ILE A 72 41.95 -0.91 21.85
C ILE A 72 43.28 -1.63 22.02
N GLY A 73 44.37 -0.95 21.64
CA GLY A 73 45.74 -1.43 21.82
C GLY A 73 46.44 -1.67 20.50
N ASN A 74 47.51 -0.92 20.23
CA ASN A 74 48.45 -1.17 19.14
C ASN A 74 49.34 -2.41 19.38
N GLN A 75 48.92 -3.33 20.24
CA GLN A 75 49.67 -4.55 20.56
C GLN A 75 48.95 -5.72 19.90
N LEU A 76 49.51 -6.18 18.79
CA LEU A 76 49.23 -7.50 18.25
C LEU A 76 49.50 -8.52 19.35
N THR A 77 48.59 -9.47 19.57
CA THR A 77 48.95 -10.66 20.35
C THR A 77 49.97 -11.47 19.56
N ASP A 78 50.83 -12.23 20.24
CA ASP A 78 51.90 -13.02 19.57
C ASP A 78 51.35 -13.94 18.46
N ASP A 79 50.09 -14.35 18.55
CA ASP A 79 49.38 -15.16 17.56
C ASP A 79 49.09 -14.42 16.24
N GLU A 80 49.01 -13.07 16.24
CA GLU A 80 48.68 -12.24 15.08
C GLU A 80 49.93 -11.79 14.28
N ILE A 81 51.13 -11.95 14.84
CA ILE A 81 52.40 -11.53 14.21
C ILE A 81 52.86 -12.50 13.11
N PHE A 82 52.33 -13.73 13.09
CA PHE A 82 52.81 -14.83 12.25
C PHE A 82 51.85 -15.29 11.12
N ILE A 83 50.88 -14.46 10.73
CA ILE A 83 50.01 -14.72 9.56
C ILE A 83 50.40 -13.85 8.37
#